data_AF-A0A925JZC1-F1
#
_entry.id   AF-A0A925JZC1-F1
#
_cell.length_a   1.000
_cell.length_b   1.000
_cell.length_c   1.000
_cell.angle_alpha   90.00
_cell.angle_beta   90.00
_cell.angle_gamma   90.00
#
_symmetry.space_group_name_H-M   'P 1'
#
loop_
_entity.id
_entity.type
_entity.pdbx_description
1 polymer ?
#
loop_
_entity_poly.entity_id
_entity_poly.type
_entity_poly.pdbx_seq_one_letter_code
_entity_poly.pdbx_strand_id
1 'polypeptide(L)'
;MSFARLVPVLQHFPGHKLADVDSSVRAALRSAEPGTSLAPGARIAIGVGSRGIANLSTIVRSTVSHFQELGFQPFVIPAMGSHGGGTAEGQLDVLARYGVTEAGVGCPVLSSLEIVSLGRTAEGIETWMDR
;
A
#
# COMPACT_ATOMS: atom_id res chain seq x y z
N MET A 1 35.40 -25.83 15.07
CA MET A 1 34.74 -25.65 13.77
C MET A 1 35.54 -24.64 12.97
N SER A 2 36.02 -24.98 11.76
CA SER A 2 36.62 -23.97 10.86
C SER A 2 35.52 -23.35 10.01
N PHE A 3 35.37 -22.03 10.07
CA PHE A 3 34.47 -21.33 9.17
C PHE A 3 35.10 -21.22 7.78
N ALA A 4 34.26 -21.11 6.75
CA ALA A 4 34.70 -20.77 5.41
C ALA A 4 35.41 -19.40 5.42
N ARG A 5 36.34 -19.18 4.48
CA ARG A 5 36.97 -17.86 4.30
C ARG A 5 35.91 -16.82 3.96
N LEU A 6 35.83 -15.78 4.78
CA LEU A 6 35.00 -14.61 4.52
C LEU A 6 35.87 -13.51 3.90
N VAL A 7 35.30 -12.77 2.95
CA VAL A 7 35.94 -11.60 2.32
C VAL A 7 35.03 -10.40 2.55
N PRO A 8 35.53 -9.27 3.07
CA PRO A 8 34.72 -8.06 3.22
C PRO A 8 34.41 -7.49 1.83
N VAL A 9 33.15 -7.13 1.62
CA VAL A 9 32.69 -6.40 0.43
C VAL A 9 32.13 -5.06 0.89
N LEU A 10 32.64 -3.98 0.31
CA LEU A 10 32.09 -2.64 0.49
C LEU A 10 31.24 -2.30 -0.74
N GLN A 11 29.95 -2.04 -0.53
CA GLN A 11 29.04 -1.64 -1.58
C GLN A 11 28.68 -0.16 -1.41
N HIS A 12 28.92 0.64 -2.45
CA HIS A 12 28.44 2.01 -2.53
C HIS A 12 27.16 2.05 -3.37
N PHE A 13 26.05 2.43 -2.76
CA PHE A 13 24.80 2.66 -3.47
C PHE A 13 24.72 4.13 -3.90
N PRO A 14 24.19 4.43 -5.10
CA PRO A 14 23.85 5.79 -5.46
C PRO A 14 22.89 6.41 -4.44
N GLY A 15 23.20 7.61 -3.96
CA GLY A 15 22.37 8.34 -2.97
C GLY A 15 21.14 9.01 -3.56
N HIS A 16 20.45 8.36 -4.51
CA HIS A 16 19.24 8.90 -5.11
C HIS A 16 18.17 9.07 -4.02
N LYS A 17 17.70 10.30 -3.86
CA LYS A 17 16.65 10.65 -2.90
C LYS A 17 15.73 11.70 -3.49
N LEU A 18 14.47 11.62 -3.11
CA LEU A 18 13.52 12.71 -3.33
C LEU A 18 13.75 13.76 -2.24
N ALA A 19 13.75 15.03 -2.62
CA ALA A 19 13.83 16.13 -1.66
C ALA A 19 12.53 16.27 -0.85
N ASP A 20 11.40 16.01 -1.51
CA ASP A 20 10.06 16.06 -0.92
C ASP A 20 9.21 14.92 -1.50
N VAL A 21 8.83 14.00 -0.63
CA VAL A 21 8.05 12.81 -1.00
C VAL A 21 6.60 13.17 -1.31
N ASP A 22 6.02 14.13 -0.59
CA ASP A 22 4.60 14.52 -0.74
C ASP A 22 4.36 15.12 -2.12
N SER A 23 5.16 16.14 -2.48
CA SER A 23 5.04 16.79 -3.79
C SER A 23 5.37 15.84 -4.95
N SER A 24 6.31 14.90 -4.76
CA SER A 24 6.67 13.89 -5.76
C SER A 24 5.52 12.90 -6.02
N VAL A 25 4.85 12.41 -4.97
CA VAL A 25 3.67 11.53 -5.10
C VAL A 25 2.54 12.27 -5.81
N ARG A 26 2.26 13.52 -5.42
CA ARG A 26 1.22 14.34 -6.06
C ARG A 26 1.53 14.59 -7.55
N ALA A 27 2.79 14.82 -7.90
CA ALA A 27 3.21 14.98 -9.30
C ALA A 27 3.02 13.69 -10.10
N ALA A 28 3.41 12.55 -9.55
CA ALA A 28 3.22 11.24 -10.19
C ALA A 28 1.73 10.92 -10.41
N LEU A 29 0.89 11.17 -9.41
CA LEU A 29 -0.56 10.97 -9.52
C LEU A 29 -1.17 11.90 -10.57
N ARG A 30 -0.86 13.19 -10.56
CA ARG A 30 -1.34 14.11 -11.60
C ARG A 30 -0.92 13.68 -13.00
N SER A 31 0.31 13.18 -13.17
CA SER A 31 0.79 12.70 -14.48
C SER A 31 0.10 11.42 -14.94
N ALA A 32 -0.37 10.57 -14.01
CA ALA A 32 -1.08 9.34 -14.32
C ALA A 32 -2.59 9.55 -14.56
N GLU A 33 -3.11 10.72 -14.17
CA GLU A 33 -4.52 11.11 -14.25
C GLU A 33 -5.48 10.01 -13.76
N PRO A 34 -5.26 9.43 -12.56
CA PRO A 34 -6.13 8.39 -12.04
C PRO A 34 -7.50 9.00 -11.74
N GLY A 35 -8.56 8.28 -12.12
CA GLY A 35 -9.93 8.67 -11.77
C GLY A 35 -10.65 9.52 -12.80
N THR A 36 -10.06 9.82 -13.96
CA THR A 36 -10.70 10.56 -15.07
C THR A 36 -12.01 9.93 -15.57
N SER A 37 -12.17 8.62 -15.41
CA SER A 37 -13.37 7.86 -15.80
C SER A 37 -14.26 7.45 -14.62
N LEU A 38 -13.93 7.86 -13.39
CA LEU A 38 -14.69 7.48 -12.21
C LEU A 38 -15.89 8.39 -11.99
N ALA A 39 -16.97 7.82 -11.45
CA ALA A 39 -18.14 8.58 -11.05
C ALA A 39 -17.78 9.58 -9.94
N PRO A 40 -18.37 10.78 -9.92
CA PRO A 40 -18.20 11.73 -8.81
C PRO A 40 -18.50 11.07 -7.46
N GLY A 41 -17.64 11.29 -6.47
CA GLY A 41 -17.81 10.69 -5.14
C GLY A 41 -17.52 9.20 -5.04
N ALA A 42 -16.94 8.57 -6.08
CA ALA A 42 -16.55 7.17 -6.04
C ALA A 42 -15.67 6.83 -4.82
N ARG A 43 -15.88 5.62 -4.28
CA ARG A 43 -15.06 5.05 -3.21
C ARG A 43 -13.79 4.45 -3.80
N ILE A 44 -12.63 4.78 -3.23
CA ILE A 44 -11.32 4.39 -3.76
C ILE A 44 -10.59 3.53 -2.74
N ALA A 45 -10.39 2.25 -3.04
CA ALA A 45 -9.55 1.37 -2.23
C ALA A 45 -8.07 1.63 -2.55
N ILE A 46 -7.29 1.99 -1.54
CA ILE A 46 -5.84 2.17 -1.62
C ILE A 46 -5.17 0.97 -0.94
N GLY A 47 -4.61 0.07 -1.75
CA GLY A 47 -3.90 -1.11 -1.25
C GLY A 47 -2.53 -0.76 -0.69
N VAL A 48 -2.26 -1.15 0.56
CA VAL A 48 -0.98 -0.89 1.24
C VAL A 48 -0.32 -2.19 1.66
N GLY A 49 0.91 -2.39 1.21
CA GLY A 49 1.72 -3.57 1.52
C GLY A 49 2.63 -3.38 2.74
N SER A 50 3.36 -4.45 3.08
CA SER A 50 4.19 -4.54 4.30
C SER A 50 5.70 -4.64 4.02
N ARG A 51 6.15 -4.29 2.80
CA ARG A 51 7.53 -4.51 2.31
C ARG A 51 8.56 -3.42 2.66
N GLY A 52 8.34 -2.63 3.73
CA GLY A 52 9.36 -1.71 4.25
C GLY A 52 9.73 -0.55 3.33
N ILE A 53 8.74 0.08 2.68
CA ILE A 53 8.97 1.27 1.84
C ILE A 53 9.32 2.46 2.73
N ALA A 54 10.42 3.15 2.43
CA ALA A 54 10.80 4.37 3.12
C ALA A 54 9.70 5.44 2.97
N ASN A 55 9.32 6.09 4.07
CA ASN A 55 8.27 7.12 4.11
C ASN A 55 6.87 6.62 3.69
N LEU A 56 6.55 5.34 3.90
CA LEU A 56 5.27 4.75 3.51
C LEU A 56 4.05 5.56 4.00
N SER A 57 4.03 5.99 5.27
CA SER A 57 2.94 6.80 5.81
C SER A 57 2.73 8.11 5.05
N THR A 58 3.81 8.82 4.71
CA THR A 58 3.74 10.05 3.90
C THR A 58 3.24 9.76 2.50
N ILE A 59 3.69 8.68 1.86
CA ILE A 59 3.23 8.28 0.53
C ILE A 59 1.72 8.01 0.56
N VAL A 60 1.25 7.20 1.50
CA VAL A 60 -0.17 6.85 1.64
C VAL A 60 -1.01 8.09 1.92
N ARG A 61 -0.62 8.93 2.89
CA ARG A 61 -1.32 10.19 3.21
C ARG A 61 -1.42 11.12 2.00
N SER A 62 -0.34 11.24 1.22
CA SER A 62 -0.31 12.08 0.01
C SER A 62 -1.28 11.56 -1.06
N THR A 63 -1.33 10.24 -1.25
CA THR A 63 -2.29 9.58 -2.15
C THR A 63 -3.73 9.77 -1.69
N VAL A 64 -4.00 9.60 -0.39
CA VAL A 64 -5.33 9.84 0.21
C VAL A 64 -5.77 11.28 -0.03
N SER A 65 -4.91 12.24 0.30
CA SER A 65 -5.20 13.67 0.16
C SER A 65 -5.50 14.03 -1.30
N HIS A 66 -4.74 13.47 -2.25
CA HIS A 66 -4.99 13.68 -3.67
C HIS A 66 -6.39 13.25 -4.10
N PHE A 67 -6.84 12.06 -3.71
CA PHE A 67 -8.19 11.61 -4.07
C PHE A 67 -9.29 12.38 -3.32
N GLN A 68 -9.06 12.77 -2.07
CA GLN A 68 -9.99 13.64 -1.33
C GLN A 68 -10.16 15.02 -1.99
N GLU A 69 -9.07 15.63 -2.46
CA GLU A 69 -9.08 16.91 -3.18
C GLU A 69 -9.86 16.84 -4.50
N LEU A 70 -9.91 15.66 -5.14
CA LEU A 70 -10.73 15.39 -6.32
C LEU A 70 -12.19 15.05 -6.00
N GLY A 71 -12.58 15.05 -4.71
CA GLY A 71 -13.95 14.78 -4.27
C GLY A 71 -14.31 13.30 -4.17
N PHE A 72 -13.31 12.40 -4.16
CA PHE A 72 -13.52 10.97 -3.96
C PHE A 72 -13.51 10.58 -2.48
N GLN A 73 -13.90 9.33 -2.19
CA GLN A 73 -13.95 8.75 -0.84
C GLN A 73 -12.89 7.64 -0.68
N PRO A 74 -11.61 7.98 -0.44
CA PRO A 74 -10.58 6.98 -0.28
C PRO A 74 -10.69 6.24 1.06
N PHE A 75 -10.25 4.99 1.05
CA PHE A 75 -10.00 4.16 2.24
C PHE A 75 -8.82 3.23 1.98
N VAL A 76 -8.09 2.88 3.02
CA VAL A 76 -6.92 1.99 2.92
C VAL A 76 -7.36 0.55 3.19
N ILE A 77 -6.80 -0.39 2.42
CA ILE A 77 -6.89 -1.83 2.68
C ILE A 77 -5.49 -2.47 2.73
N PRO A 78 -5.27 -3.50 3.57
CA PRO A 78 -4.02 -4.24 3.59
C PRO A 78 -3.88 -5.14 2.35
N ALA A 79 -2.93 -4.82 1.48
CA ALA A 79 -2.62 -5.59 0.27
C ALA A 79 -1.34 -6.43 0.49
N MET A 80 -1.39 -7.36 1.46
CA MET A 80 -0.19 -8.04 1.97
C MET A 80 -0.29 -9.56 2.14
N GLY A 81 -1.43 -10.17 1.80
CA GLY A 81 -1.63 -11.61 1.93
C GLY A 81 -1.51 -12.09 3.37
N SER A 82 -0.77 -13.17 3.62
CA SER A 82 -0.66 -13.81 4.95
C SER A 82 0.17 -13.05 5.99
N HIS A 83 0.71 -11.87 5.65
CA HIS A 83 1.36 -11.00 6.64
C HIS A 83 0.38 -10.63 7.77
N GLY A 84 0.92 -10.35 8.95
CA GLY A 84 0.08 -10.14 10.14
C GLY A 84 -0.60 -11.43 10.62
N GLY A 85 -0.10 -12.61 10.22
CA GLY A 85 -0.71 -13.89 10.57
C GLY A 85 -1.97 -14.21 9.78
N GLY A 86 -2.30 -13.44 8.74
CA GLY A 86 -3.51 -13.64 7.93
C GLY A 86 -4.80 -13.34 8.69
N THR A 87 -4.74 -12.51 9.73
CA THR A 87 -5.92 -12.00 10.43
C THR A 87 -6.11 -10.52 10.19
N ALA A 88 -7.34 -10.04 10.30
CA ALA A 88 -7.64 -8.62 10.10
C ALA A 88 -6.90 -7.74 11.12
N GLU A 89 -6.91 -8.13 12.39
CA GLU A 89 -6.25 -7.40 13.47
C GLU A 89 -4.73 -7.38 13.27
N GLY A 90 -4.14 -8.51 12.88
CA GLY A 90 -2.70 -8.59 12.69
C GLY A 90 -2.21 -7.81 11.46
N GLN A 91 -3.03 -7.73 10.40
CA GLN A 91 -2.74 -6.87 9.25
C GLN A 91 -2.83 -5.38 9.61
N LEU A 92 -3.83 -4.98 10.40
CA LEU A 92 -3.92 -3.62 10.93
C LEU A 92 -2.72 -3.26 11.81
N ASP A 93 -2.29 -4.16 12.69
CA ASP A 93 -1.10 -3.96 13.52
C ASP A 93 0.17 -3.76 12.69
N VAL A 94 0.31 -4.50 11.59
CA VAL A 94 1.44 -4.33 10.66
C VAL A 94 1.39 -2.94 10.01
N LEU A 95 0.23 -2.49 9.53
CA LEU A 95 0.07 -1.15 8.95
C LEU A 95 0.34 -0.04 9.97
N ALA A 96 -0.15 -0.19 11.20
CA ALA A 96 0.06 0.77 12.28
C ALA A 96 1.55 0.95 12.60
N ARG A 97 2.35 -0.12 12.58
CA ARG A 97 3.82 -0.05 12.75
C ARG A 97 4.52 0.72 11.62
N TYR A 98 3.91 0.81 10.45
CA TYR A 98 4.38 1.67 9.35
C TYR A 98 3.82 3.10 9.40
N GLY A 99 3.09 3.46 10.46
CA GLY A 99 2.44 4.76 10.61
C GLY A 99 1.20 4.93 9.74
N VAL A 100 0.64 3.82 9.22
CA VAL A 100 -0.60 3.81 8.43
C VAL A 100 -1.75 3.51 9.38
N THR A 101 -2.24 4.57 10.03
CA THR A 101 -3.42 4.56 10.90
C THR A 101 -4.44 5.56 10.38
N GLU A 102 -5.71 5.43 10.75
CA GLU A 102 -6.76 6.35 10.29
C GLU A 102 -6.40 7.82 10.56
N ALA A 103 -5.94 8.12 11.78
CA ALA A 103 -5.48 9.46 12.14
C ALA A 103 -4.23 9.89 11.36
N GLY A 104 -3.33 8.97 11.05
CA GLY A 104 -2.09 9.26 10.33
C GLY A 104 -2.28 9.55 8.84
N VAL A 105 -3.25 8.88 8.21
CA VAL A 105 -3.50 9.01 6.76
C VAL A 105 -4.74 9.83 6.41
N GLY A 106 -5.63 10.08 7.37
CA GLY A 106 -6.80 10.94 7.20
C GLY A 106 -7.99 10.27 6.52
N CYS A 107 -8.05 8.93 6.50
CA CYS A 107 -9.17 8.16 5.97
C CYS A 107 -9.32 6.81 6.71
N PRO A 108 -10.44 6.09 6.52
CA PRO A 108 -10.61 4.77 7.12
C PRO A 108 -9.50 3.78 6.70
N VAL A 109 -9.10 2.92 7.61
CA VAL A 109 -8.16 1.80 7.36
C VAL A 109 -8.94 0.52 7.66
N LEU A 110 -9.38 -0.16 6.60
CA LEU A 110 -10.29 -1.28 6.69
C LEU A 110 -9.51 -2.58 6.45
N SER A 111 -9.67 -3.54 7.35
CA SER A 111 -9.12 -4.89 7.19
C SER A 111 -10.24 -5.89 7.39
N SER A 112 -10.45 -6.76 6.40
CA SER A 112 -11.45 -7.83 6.43
C SER A 112 -10.82 -9.15 5.98
N LEU A 113 -11.43 -10.26 6.40
CA LEU A 113 -11.13 -11.59 5.86
C LEU A 113 -12.30 -12.13 5.02
N GLU A 114 -13.33 -11.31 4.80
CA GLU A 114 -14.43 -11.67 3.93
C GLU A 114 -13.96 -11.71 2.49
N ILE A 115 -14.09 -12.88 1.86
CA ILE A 115 -13.67 -13.11 0.49
C ILE A 115 -14.85 -13.48 -0.39
N VAL A 116 -14.78 -13.07 -1.64
CA VAL A 116 -15.70 -13.46 -2.71
C VAL A 116 -14.94 -14.21 -3.81
N SER A 117 -15.57 -15.23 -4.37
CA SER A 117 -15.04 -15.92 -5.56
C SER A 117 -15.24 -15.02 -6.78
N LEU A 118 -14.16 -14.80 -7.53
CA LEU A 118 -14.17 -14.12 -8.83
C LEU A 118 -14.38 -15.10 -10.00
N GLY A 119 -14.55 -16.39 -9.71
CA GLY A 119 -14.64 -17.45 -10.69
C GLY A 119 -13.33 -18.22 -10.86
N ARG A 120 -13.19 -18.90 -12.00
CA ARG A 120 -12.06 -19.81 -12.28
C ARG A 120 -11.22 -19.31 -13.45
N THR A 121 -9.90 -19.51 -13.38
CA THR A 121 -8.99 -19.31 -14.50
C THR A 121 -9.26 -20.33 -15.61
N ALA A 122 -8.62 -20.15 -16.78
CA ALA A 122 -8.74 -21.10 -17.90
C ALA A 122 -8.27 -22.53 -17.52
N GLU A 123 -7.37 -22.64 -16.55
CA GLU A 123 -6.85 -23.89 -15.99
C GLU A 123 -7.75 -24.47 -14.88
N GLY A 124 -8.87 -23.81 -14.56
CA GLY A 124 -9.83 -24.26 -13.56
C GLY A 124 -9.51 -23.86 -12.12
N ILE A 125 -8.54 -22.96 -11.90
CA ILE A 125 -8.13 -22.50 -10.57
C ILE A 125 -9.09 -21.43 -10.06
N GLU A 126 -9.69 -21.63 -8.90
CA GLU A 126 -10.61 -20.67 -8.31
C GLU A 126 -9.87 -19.45 -7.73
N THR A 127 -10.32 -18.25 -8.08
CA THR A 127 -9.71 -16.98 -7.69
C THR A 127 -10.59 -16.27 -6.68
N TRP A 128 -9.98 -15.76 -5.61
CA TRP A 128 -10.67 -15.08 -4.51
C TRP A 128 -10.16 -13.66 -4.36
N MET A 129 -11.03 -12.76 -3.92
CA MET A 129 -10.69 -11.37 -3.61
C MET A 129 -11.42 -10.91 -2.36
N ASP A 130 -10.83 -9.93 -1.67
CA ASP A 130 -11.50 -9.17 -0.60
C ASP A 130 -12.80 -8.52 -1.14
N ARG A 131 -13.80 -8.40 -0.28
CA ARG A 131 -15.18 -8.01 -0.63
C ARG A 131 -15.40 -6.50 -0.70
#